data_AF-Q3LBU1-F1
#
_entry.id   AF-Q3LBU1-F1
#
_cell.length_a   1.000
_cell.length_b   1.000
_cell.length_c   1.000
_cell.angle_alpha   90.00
_cell.angle_beta   90.00
_cell.angle_gamma   90.00
#
_symmetry.space_group_name_H-M   'P 1'
#
loop_
_entity.id
_entity.type
_entity.pdbx_description
1 polymer ?
#
loop_
_entity_poly.entity_id
_entity_poly.type
_entity_poly.pdbx_seq_one_letter_code
_entity_poly.pdbx_strand_id
1 'polypeptide(L)'
;TGLVHIAPGHGLDDFIAGQKYNLTVVCSIDQKGSMTQCAGKYEGLFYTKANDAIIADLKLNSHLLKDDVITHSCPHDWRTKKPVISLALPQWFVSIKKIKKTLLEEIKKVNWVPQWGKLKMTNMIKDRKDWNISRQRTWGV
;
A
#
# COMPACT_ATOMS: atom_id res chain seq x y z
N THR A 1 7.43 -2.35 21.34
CA THR A 1 7.94 -0.98 21.58
C THR A 1 6.84 0.07 21.66
N GLY A 2 5.63 -0.16 21.13
CA GLY A 2 4.53 0.83 21.16
C GLY A 2 4.71 2.02 20.20
N LEU A 3 5.95 2.25 19.75
CA LEU A 3 6.33 3.21 18.71
C LEU A 3 6.49 2.47 17.38
N VAL A 4 5.87 3.00 16.32
CA VAL A 4 5.87 2.44 14.97
C VAL A 4 6.52 3.44 14.02
N HIS A 5 7.54 3.00 13.29
CA HIS A 5 8.16 3.78 12.22
C HIS A 5 7.17 3.94 11.06
N ILE A 6 7.14 5.12 10.43
CA ILE A 6 6.21 5.44 9.34
C ILE A 6 7.02 5.73 8.07
N ALA A 7 6.70 4.99 7.01
CA ALA A 7 7.25 5.19 5.66
C ALA A 7 6.11 5.33 4.64
N PRO A 8 5.64 6.55 4.34
CA PRO A 8 4.45 6.77 3.50
C PRO A 8 4.53 6.14 2.10
N GLY A 9 5.73 5.91 1.57
CA GLY A 9 5.93 5.26 0.27
C GLY A 9 5.69 3.75 0.26
N HIS A 10 5.60 3.10 1.42
CA HIS A 10 5.68 1.64 1.55
C HIS A 10 4.54 0.99 2.34
N GLY A 11 3.54 1.76 2.80
CA GLY A 11 2.40 1.23 3.55
C GLY A 11 1.15 2.09 3.39
N LEU A 12 -0.03 1.45 3.39
CA LEU A 12 -1.30 2.18 3.24
C LEU A 12 -1.61 3.04 4.47
N ASP A 13 -1.46 2.47 5.67
CA ASP A 13 -1.72 3.19 6.91
C ASP A 13 -0.69 4.30 7.12
N ASP A 14 0.58 4.03 6.78
CA ASP A 14 1.67 5.01 6.75
C ASP A 14 1.39 6.15 5.77
N PHE A 15 0.85 5.84 4.59
CA PHE A 15 0.47 6.84 3.59
C PHE A 15 -0.65 7.74 4.11
N ILE A 16 -1.69 7.16 4.74
CA ILE A 16 -2.82 7.92 5.30
C ILE A 16 -2.35 8.80 6.46
N ALA A 17 -1.52 8.27 7.35
CA ALA A 17 -0.92 9.02 8.45
C ALA A 17 -0.03 10.15 7.91
N GLY A 18 0.84 9.84 6.94
CA GLY A 18 1.70 10.82 6.28
C GLY A 18 0.92 11.95 5.61
N GLN A 19 -0.19 11.63 4.95
CA GLN A 19 -1.06 12.65 4.34
C GLN A 19 -1.69 13.58 5.38
N LYS A 20 -2.11 13.05 6.54
CA LYS A 20 -2.68 13.85 7.64
C LYS A 20 -1.68 14.88 8.18
N TYR A 21 -0.41 14.52 8.24
CA TYR A 21 0.67 15.37 8.74
C TYR A 21 1.47 16.06 7.63
N ASN A 22 1.01 15.99 6.38
CA ASN A 22 1.65 16.59 5.21
C ASN A 22 3.13 16.18 5.03
N LEU A 23 3.44 14.90 5.31
CA LEU A 23 4.77 14.32 5.10
C LEU A 23 5.02 14.05 3.61
N THR A 24 6.26 14.22 3.18
CA THR A 24 6.69 13.88 1.82
C THR A 24 6.64 12.37 1.61
N VAL A 25 6.03 11.95 0.50
CA VAL A 25 6.00 10.55 0.10
C VAL A 25 7.29 10.24 -0.65
N VAL A 26 8.18 9.49 -0.01
CA VAL A 26 9.45 9.04 -0.59
C VAL A 26 9.36 7.54 -0.86
N CYS A 27 9.62 7.14 -2.11
CA CYS A 27 9.67 5.75 -2.52
C CYS A 27 11.12 5.32 -2.71
N SER A 28 11.62 4.51 -1.78
CA SER A 28 13.01 4.04 -1.77
C SER A 28 13.28 2.90 -2.76
N ILE A 29 12.22 2.31 -3.32
CA ILE A 29 12.28 1.15 -4.20
C ILE A 29 11.55 1.47 -5.50
N ASP A 30 12.12 1.08 -6.64
CA ASP A 30 11.54 1.21 -7.96
C ASP A 30 10.56 0.06 -8.31
N GLN A 31 9.95 0.10 -9.50
CA GLN A 31 9.03 -0.95 -9.95
C GLN A 31 9.69 -2.32 -10.17
N LYS A 32 11.02 -2.37 -10.28
CA LYS A 32 11.79 -3.61 -10.46
C LYS A 32 12.23 -4.22 -9.14
N GLY A 33 12.01 -3.52 -8.01
CA GLY A 33 12.46 -3.95 -6.68
C GLY A 33 13.88 -3.51 -6.34
N SER A 34 14.46 -2.60 -7.11
CA SER A 34 15.79 -2.01 -6.87
C SER A 34 15.68 -0.70 -6.11
N MET A 35 16.66 -0.41 -5.26
CA MET A 35 16.72 0.83 -4.50
C MET A 35 16.96 2.02 -5.44
N THR A 36 16.21 3.11 -5.24
CA THR A 36 16.33 4.35 -6.00
C THR A 36 17.45 5.23 -5.46
N GLN A 37 17.73 6.34 -6.15
CA GLN A 37 18.72 7.35 -5.74
C GLN A 37 18.51 7.90 -4.33
N CYS A 38 17.27 7.94 -3.84
CA CYS A 38 17.01 8.44 -2.48
C CYS A 38 17.55 7.50 -1.39
N ALA A 39 17.94 6.27 -1.74
CA ALA A 39 18.60 5.33 -0.83
C ALA A 39 20.11 5.58 -0.68
N GLY A 40 20.69 6.54 -1.43
CA GLY A 40 22.09 6.91 -1.34
C GLY A 40 23.01 5.73 -1.60
N LYS A 41 23.81 5.33 -0.59
CA LYS A 41 24.78 4.24 -0.71
C LYS A 41 24.21 2.87 -1.10
N TYR A 42 22.90 2.68 -0.99
CA TYR A 42 22.22 1.43 -1.36
C TYR A 42 21.62 1.45 -2.77
N GLU A 43 21.77 2.54 -3.51
CA GLU A 43 21.23 2.69 -4.86
C GLU A 43 21.59 1.50 -5.77
N GLY A 44 20.61 1.01 -6.54
CA GLY A 44 20.79 -0.08 -7.49
C GLY A 44 20.76 -1.50 -6.88
N LEU A 45 20.87 -1.63 -5.56
CA LEU A 45 20.73 -2.93 -4.89
C LEU A 45 19.26 -3.40 -4.94
N PHE A 46 19.04 -4.70 -5.07
CA PHE A 46 17.71 -5.28 -4.88
C PHE A 46 17.32 -5.23 -3.40
N TYR A 47 16.06 -4.92 -3.08
CA TYR A 47 15.63 -4.61 -1.71
C TYR A 47 16.05 -5.66 -0.66
N THR A 48 16.05 -6.96 -1.01
CA THR A 48 16.48 -8.01 -0.06
C THR A 48 17.96 -7.91 0.29
N LYS A 49 18.82 -7.63 -0.70
CA LYS A 49 20.26 -7.42 -0.46
C LYS A 49 20.53 -6.10 0.24
N ALA A 50 19.71 -5.08 -0.03
CA ALA A 50 19.79 -3.81 0.67
C ALA A 50 19.49 -3.98 2.16
N ASN A 51 18.52 -4.81 2.54
CA ASN A 51 18.22 -5.10 3.96
C ASN A 51 19.45 -5.65 4.70
N ASP A 52 20.17 -6.60 4.13
CA ASP A 52 21.38 -7.18 4.75
C ASP A 52 22.47 -6.11 4.94
N ALA A 53 22.69 -5.26 3.93
CA ALA A 53 23.64 -4.16 4.00
C ALA A 53 23.24 -3.12 5.07
N ILE A 54 21.95 -2.76 5.13
CA ILE A 54 21.41 -1.81 6.12
C ILE A 54 21.60 -2.34 7.54
N ILE A 55 21.34 -3.63 7.78
CA ILE A 55 21.53 -4.25 9.10
C ILE A 55 23.01 -4.20 9.49
N ALA A 56 23.93 -4.52 8.57
CA ALA A 56 25.38 -4.44 8.83
C ALA A 56 25.81 -3.00 9.18
N ASP A 57 25.32 -2.01 8.46
CA ASP A 57 25.59 -0.60 8.72
C ASP A 57 25.02 -0.11 10.06
N LEU A 58 23.80 -0.54 10.43
CA LEU A 58 23.20 -0.20 11.73
C LEU A 58 23.97 -0.84 12.90
N LYS A 59 24.53 -2.05 12.70
CA LYS A 59 25.43 -2.71 13.66
C LYS A 59 26.72 -1.92 13.84
N LEU A 60 27.37 -1.53 12.74
CA LEU A 60 28.63 -0.76 12.77
C LEU A 60 28.46 0.59 13.46
N ASN A 61 27.33 1.27 13.25
CA ASN A 61 27.07 2.59 13.82
C ASN A 61 26.42 2.55 15.23
N SER A 62 26.32 1.37 15.86
CA SER A 62 25.69 1.21 17.19
C SER A 62 24.25 1.74 17.28
N HIS A 63 23.49 1.70 16.17
CA HIS A 63 22.08 2.09 16.12
C HIS A 63 21.12 0.89 16.16
N LEU A 64 21.65 -0.33 16.18
CA LEU A 64 20.86 -1.55 16.29
C LEU A 64 20.79 -2.05 17.73
N LEU A 65 19.59 -2.07 18.32
CA LEU A 65 19.38 -2.62 19.67
C LEU A 65 19.21 -4.14 19.68
N LYS A 66 18.45 -4.69 18.72
CA LYS A 66 18.16 -6.12 18.59
C LYS A 66 17.91 -6.48 17.13
N ASP A 67 18.41 -7.64 16.72
CA ASP A 67 18.16 -8.29 15.42
C ASP A 67 17.75 -9.74 15.71
N ASP A 68 16.64 -10.17 15.10
CA ASP A 68 16.01 -11.46 15.34
C ASP A 68 15.21 -11.88 14.09
N VAL A 69 15.11 -13.19 13.84
CA VAL A 69 14.40 -13.73 12.67
C VAL A 69 13.01 -14.19 13.09
N ILE A 70 11.98 -13.59 12.49
CA ILE A 70 10.57 -13.86 12.84
C ILE A 70 9.84 -14.46 11.64
N THR A 71 9.17 -15.60 11.84
CA THR A 71 8.28 -16.21 10.85
C THR A 71 6.85 -15.73 11.04
N HIS A 72 6.27 -15.15 9.98
CA HIS A 72 4.88 -14.71 9.96
C HIS A 72 4.30 -14.81 8.54
N SER A 73 2.98 -14.64 8.42
CA SER A 73 2.30 -14.64 7.11
C SER A 73 2.53 -13.32 6.37
N CYS A 74 3.09 -13.39 5.16
CA CYS A 74 3.35 -12.24 4.29
C CYS A 74 2.65 -12.43 2.94
N PRO A 75 2.16 -11.36 2.27
CA PRO A 75 1.55 -11.47 0.95
C PRO A 75 2.56 -11.95 -0.11
N HIS A 76 2.14 -12.94 -0.89
CA HIS A 76 2.90 -13.46 -2.02
C HIS A 76 2.06 -13.41 -3.29
N ASP A 77 2.73 -13.18 -4.42
CA ASP A 77 2.10 -13.25 -5.74
C ASP A 77 1.62 -14.68 -5.97
N TRP A 78 0.33 -14.82 -6.26
CA TRP A 78 -0.31 -16.11 -6.48
C TRP A 78 0.29 -16.89 -7.66
N ARG A 79 0.84 -16.19 -8.68
CA ARG A 79 1.43 -16.80 -9.87
C ARG A 79 2.91 -17.09 -9.69
N THR A 80 3.71 -16.09 -9.32
CA THR A 80 5.17 -16.25 -9.22
C THR A 80 5.64 -16.77 -7.88
N LYS A 81 4.77 -16.80 -6.86
CA LYS A 81 5.08 -17.15 -5.46
C LYS A 81 6.15 -16.27 -4.82
N LYS A 82 6.46 -15.12 -5.43
CA LYS A 82 7.41 -14.14 -4.89
C LYS A 82 6.72 -13.21 -3.88
N PRO A 83 7.46 -12.63 -2.92
CA PRO A 83 6.90 -11.66 -1.97
C PRO A 83 6.37 -10.42 -2.69
N VAL A 84 5.26 -9.87 -2.18
CA VAL A 84 4.69 -8.61 -2.66
C VAL A 84 5.07 -7.49 -1.70
N ILE A 85 5.52 -6.38 -2.27
CA ILE A 85 5.80 -5.15 -1.53
C ILE A 85 4.77 -4.07 -1.88
N SER A 86 4.48 -3.21 -0.90
CA SER A 86 3.62 -2.05 -1.14
C SER A 86 4.48 -0.87 -1.61
N LEU A 87 4.02 -0.23 -2.69
CA LEU A 87 4.67 0.95 -3.27
C LEU A 87 3.62 2.02 -3.55
N ALA A 88 3.89 3.26 -3.12
CA ALA A 88 3.10 4.42 -3.48
C ALA A 88 3.46 4.87 -4.91
N LEU A 89 2.61 4.49 -5.86
CA LEU A 89 2.74 4.89 -7.26
C LEU A 89 1.66 5.90 -7.62
N PRO A 90 1.93 6.86 -8.52
CA PRO A 90 0.88 7.72 -9.07
C PRO A 90 -0.11 6.86 -9.86
N GLN A 91 -1.39 6.98 -9.54
CA GLN A 91 -2.49 6.22 -10.14
C GLN A 91 -3.70 7.13 -10.38
N TRP A 92 -4.60 6.73 -11.27
CA TRP A 92 -5.85 7.42 -11.54
C TRP A 92 -6.96 6.91 -10.63
N PHE A 93 -7.62 7.83 -9.94
CA PHE A 93 -8.70 7.52 -9.02
C PHE A 93 -9.99 8.23 -9.40
N VAL A 94 -11.11 7.51 -9.31
CA VAL A 94 -12.45 8.10 -9.36
C VAL A 94 -12.89 8.41 -7.94
N SER A 95 -13.27 9.68 -7.70
CA SER A 95 -13.75 10.12 -6.39
C SER A 95 -15.13 9.55 -6.09
N ILE A 96 -15.18 8.52 -5.24
CA ILE A 96 -16.43 7.90 -4.82
C ILE A 96 -17.17 8.81 -3.82
N LYS A 97 -16.42 9.60 -3.04
CA LYS A 97 -17.00 10.53 -2.06
C LYS A 97 -18.04 11.47 -2.66
N LYS A 98 -17.81 11.97 -3.88
CA LYS A 98 -18.73 12.90 -4.57
C LYS A 98 -20.05 12.24 -4.99
N ILE A 99 -20.00 10.99 -5.44
CA ILE A 99 -21.16 10.24 -5.95
C ILE A 99 -21.83 9.35 -4.90
N LYS A 100 -21.23 9.21 -3.70
CA LYS A 100 -21.65 8.29 -2.65
C LYS A 100 -23.11 8.49 -2.24
N LYS A 101 -23.56 9.75 -2.09
CA LYS A 101 -24.94 10.06 -1.69
C LYS A 101 -25.94 9.56 -2.73
N THR A 102 -25.70 9.88 -4.00
CA THR A 102 -26.52 9.45 -5.12
C THR A 102 -26.59 7.93 -5.21
N LEU A 103 -25.45 7.23 -5.07
CA LEU A 103 -25.41 5.76 -5.08
C LEU A 103 -26.28 5.15 -3.98
N LEU A 104 -26.23 5.70 -2.76
CA LEU A 104 -27.05 5.23 -1.64
C LEU A 104 -28.54 5.49 -1.84
N GLU A 105 -28.92 6.56 -2.52
CA GLU A 105 -30.31 6.84 -2.90
C GLU A 105 -30.79 5.86 -3.98
N GLU A 106 -29.97 5.58 -5.00
CA GLU A 106 -30.31 4.63 -6.07
C GLU A 106 -30.44 3.19 -5.56
N ILE A 107 -29.61 2.76 -4.61
CA ILE A 107 -29.73 1.42 -3.98
C ILE A 107 -31.13 1.19 -3.39
N LYS A 108 -31.79 2.25 -2.87
CA LYS A 108 -33.13 2.13 -2.29
C LYS A 108 -34.20 1.84 -3.33
N LYS A 109 -34.00 2.26 -4.58
CA LYS A 109 -34.94 2.11 -5.70
C LYS A 109 -34.84 0.75 -6.40
N VAL A 110 -33.72 0.05 -6.25
CA VAL A 110 -33.49 -1.28 -6.82
C VAL A 110 -34.31 -2.33 -6.06
N ASN A 111 -34.92 -3.26 -6.80
CA ASN A 111 -35.54 -4.46 -6.22
C ASN A 111 -34.46 -5.52 -5.95
N TRP A 112 -34.30 -5.94 -4.69
CA TRP A 112 -33.23 -6.85 -4.27
C TRP A 112 -33.78 -8.25 -4.01
N VAL A 113 -33.27 -9.24 -4.75
CA VAL A 113 -33.53 -10.66 -4.49
C VAL A 113 -32.20 -11.37 -4.30
N PRO A 114 -31.87 -11.86 -3.10
CA PRO A 114 -32.60 -11.76 -1.82
C PRO A 114 -32.48 -10.37 -1.15
N GLN A 115 -33.41 -10.06 -0.25
CA GLN A 115 -33.54 -8.73 0.38
C GLN A 115 -32.30 -8.26 1.16
N TRP A 116 -31.53 -9.19 1.74
CA TRP A 116 -30.29 -8.86 2.46
C TRP A 116 -29.22 -8.25 1.54
N GLY A 117 -29.32 -8.45 0.22
CA GLY A 117 -28.43 -7.84 -0.77
C GLY A 117 -28.39 -6.32 -0.67
N LYS A 118 -29.53 -5.69 -0.35
CA LYS A 118 -29.64 -4.24 -0.13
C LYS A 118 -28.73 -3.76 0.99
N LEU A 119 -28.77 -4.45 2.14
CA LEU A 119 -27.97 -4.12 3.31
C LEU A 119 -26.48 -4.29 3.00
N LYS A 120 -26.12 -5.41 2.35
CA LYS A 120 -24.74 -5.71 1.96
C LYS A 120 -24.17 -4.64 1.03
N MET A 121 -24.91 -4.25 -0.01
CA MET A 121 -24.49 -3.22 -0.96
C MET A 121 -24.37 -1.85 -0.29
N THR A 122 -25.34 -1.50 0.57
CA THR A 122 -25.33 -0.25 1.34
C THR A 122 -24.07 -0.14 2.21
N ASN A 123 -23.75 -1.19 2.97
CA ASN A 123 -22.56 -1.22 3.82
C ASN A 123 -21.28 -1.14 2.99
N MET A 124 -21.21 -1.87 1.87
CA MET A 124 -20.07 -1.82 0.95
C MET A 124 -19.82 -0.40 0.45
N ILE A 125 -20.86 0.33 0.01
CA ILE A 125 -20.70 1.71 -0.51
C ILE A 125 -20.37 2.71 0.60
N LYS A 126 -20.93 2.53 1.81
CA LYS A 126 -20.69 3.41 2.96
C LYS A 126 -19.20 3.51 3.28
N ASP A 127 -18.52 2.38 3.35
CA ASP A 127 -17.10 2.31 3.75
C ASP A 127 -16.14 2.37 2.56
N ARG A 128 -16.67 2.44 1.33
CA ARG A 128 -15.84 2.49 0.12
C ARG A 128 -15.04 3.79 0.03
N LYS A 129 -13.73 3.62 -0.17
CA LYS A 129 -12.77 4.68 -0.55
C LYS A 129 -12.79 4.91 -2.07
N ASP A 130 -11.95 5.83 -2.54
CA ASP A 130 -11.84 6.15 -3.96
C ASP A 130 -11.39 4.94 -4.78
N TRP A 131 -11.90 4.86 -6.00
CA TRP A 131 -11.70 3.70 -6.85
C TRP A 131 -10.51 3.91 -7.78
N ASN A 132 -9.46 3.11 -7.60
CA ASN A 132 -8.34 3.06 -8.55
C ASN A 132 -8.78 2.40 -9.87
N ILE A 133 -8.77 3.16 -10.95
CA ILE A 133 -9.13 2.71 -12.30
C ILE A 133 -7.92 2.39 -13.18
N SER A 134 -6.72 2.90 -12.87
CA SER A 134 -5.53 2.64 -13.68
C SER A 134 -4.92 1.28 -13.39
N ARG A 135 -4.39 0.62 -14.43
CA ARG A 135 -3.66 -0.64 -14.33
C ARG A 135 -2.43 -0.58 -15.21
N GLN A 136 -1.32 -1.14 -14.74
CA GLN A 136 -0.08 -1.25 -15.52
C GLN A 136 -0.15 -2.53 -16.35
N ARG A 137 -0.96 -2.52 -17.41
CA ARG A 137 -1.12 -3.66 -18.33
C ARG A 137 -1.07 -3.15 -19.77
N THR A 138 -0.53 -3.98 -20.66
CA THR A 138 -0.46 -3.69 -22.10
C THR A 138 -1.79 -3.91 -22.82
N TRP A 139 -2.72 -4.65 -22.21
CA TRP A 139 -4.02 -4.95 -22.76
C TRP A 139 -5.13 -4.43 -21.84
N GLY A 140 -6.04 -3.65 -22.42
CA GLY A 140 -7.15 -2.99 -21.73
C GLY A 140 -7.61 -1.74 -22.48
N VAL A 141 -8.70 -1.13 -22.01
CA VAL A 141 -9.15 0.22 -22.40
C VAL A 141 -8.70 1.20 -21.34
#